data_AF-A0A8J2Z6V8-F1
#
_entry.id   AF-A0A8J2Z6V8-F1
#
_cell.length_a   1.000
_cell.length_b   1.000
_cell.length_c   1.000
_cell.angle_alpha   90.00
_cell.angle_beta   90.00
_cell.angle_gamma   90.00
#
_symmetry.space_group_name_H-M   'P 1'
#
loop_
_entity.id
_entity.type
_entity.pdbx_description
1 polymer ?
#
loop_
_entity_poly.entity_id
_entity_poly.type
_entity_poly.pdbx_seq_one_letter_code
_entity_poly.pdbx_strand_id
1 'polypeptide(L)'
;MLKNKGAIVNTLKSAWQMYRATLKSCFLLAVISAAIAEYFKLYALNSGVGEAIQSYMQSGKLPDSLPDAQFLAFLGLFSMFVTMCVYGLLVCIGGNYLKEGVAQKEVIKKAFVIFKKRFPLFLMVCILNGFLWFLASFLNIFGLWLAASFTLILLPTVLLGNVGVWMSFRENFRLLTGNLLYALQLGFIVMLVLLLKYVVYALFMAIGHAGDMNFGIEHVVIVFVDALTLPFIIMIMVAAFDELNARDDMPIQS
;
A
#
# COMPACT_ATOMS: atom_id res chain seq x y z
N MET A 1 9.23 27.74 12.45
CA MET A 1 10.03 26.99 11.45
C MET A 1 11.15 26.10 12.02
N LEU A 2 11.44 26.10 13.34
CA LEU A 2 12.50 25.27 13.96
C LEU A 2 12.07 23.86 14.44
N LYS A 3 10.77 23.53 14.43
CA LYS A 3 10.23 22.21 14.90
C LYS A 3 10.52 21.02 13.96
N ASN A 4 11.13 21.23 12.79
CA ASN A 4 11.27 20.19 11.75
C ASN A 4 12.63 19.48 11.67
N LYS A 5 13.64 19.91 12.45
CA LYS A 5 14.94 19.22 12.46
C LYS A 5 14.77 17.85 13.12
N GLY A 6 14.82 16.78 12.30
CA GLY A 6 14.74 15.40 12.75
C GLY A 6 13.35 14.76 12.71
N ALA A 7 12.31 15.45 12.24
CA ALA A 7 10.95 14.92 12.17
C ALA A 7 10.88 13.60 11.38
N ILE A 8 11.47 13.58 10.18
CA ILE A 8 11.53 12.38 9.33
C ILE A 8 12.27 11.25 10.01
N VAL A 9 13.40 11.56 10.66
CA VAL A 9 14.20 10.56 11.35
C VAL A 9 13.40 9.93 12.50
N ASN A 10 12.61 10.73 13.23
CA ASN A 10 11.73 10.23 14.28
C ASN A 10 10.62 9.36 13.71
N THR A 11 9.95 9.80 12.64
CA THR A 11 8.93 9.01 11.94
C THR A 11 9.48 7.67 11.47
N LEU A 12 10.65 7.66 10.83
CA LEU A 12 11.30 6.43 10.36
C LEU A 12 11.72 5.51 11.51
N LYS A 13 12.21 6.07 12.62
CA LYS A 13 12.54 5.30 13.83
C LYS A 13 11.29 4.66 14.43
N SER A 14 10.20 5.42 14.55
CA SER A 14 8.92 4.91 15.03
C SER A 14 8.38 3.82 14.11
N ALA A 15 8.34 4.07 12.80
CA ALA A 15 7.93 3.09 11.80
C ALA A 15 8.76 1.81 11.88
N TRP A 16 10.08 1.92 12.05
CA TRP A 16 10.98 0.77 12.19
C TRP A 16 10.74 -0.03 13.48
N GLN A 17 10.47 0.65 14.59
CA GLN A 17 10.11 -0.02 15.85
C GLN A 17 8.79 -0.77 15.71
N MET A 18 7.76 -0.12 15.16
CA MET A 18 6.46 -0.76 14.88
C MET A 18 6.62 -1.95 13.95
N TYR A 19 7.36 -1.79 12.86
CA TYR A 19 7.61 -2.84 11.88
C TYR A 19 8.24 -4.06 12.53
N ARG A 20 9.31 -3.89 13.32
CA ARG A 20 9.95 -5.02 14.02
C ARG A 20 9.02 -5.70 15.02
N ALA A 21 8.24 -4.91 15.76
CA ALA A 21 7.34 -5.45 16.78
C ALA A 21 6.15 -6.21 16.19
N THR A 22 5.67 -5.79 15.02
CA THR A 22 4.46 -6.35 14.37
C THR A 22 4.77 -7.26 13.18
N LEU A 23 6.06 -7.44 12.85
CA LEU A 23 6.54 -8.12 11.65
C LEU A 23 5.85 -9.46 11.39
N LYS A 24 5.78 -10.33 12.40
CA LYS A 24 5.21 -11.69 12.23
C LYS A 24 3.76 -11.65 11.75
N SER A 25 2.93 -10.82 12.40
CA SER A 25 1.50 -10.71 12.08
C SER A 25 1.29 -10.02 10.73
N CYS A 26 2.04 -8.93 10.49
CA CYS A 26 1.92 -8.17 9.26
C CYS A 26 2.45 -8.93 8.04
N PHE A 27 3.57 -9.64 8.19
CA PHE A 27 4.17 -10.45 7.15
C PHE A 27 3.23 -11.59 6.73
N LEU A 28 2.60 -12.28 7.68
CA LEU A 28 1.64 -13.35 7.36
C LEU A 28 0.50 -12.83 6.46
N LEU A 29 -0.10 -11.70 6.83
CA LEU A 29 -1.19 -11.08 6.04
C LEU A 29 -0.68 -10.61 4.67
N ALA A 30 0.50 -10.00 4.62
CA ALA A 30 1.06 -9.48 3.39
C ALA A 30 1.50 -10.59 2.42
N VAL A 31 2.07 -11.70 2.90
CA VAL A 31 2.40 -12.88 2.09
C VAL A 31 1.14 -13.47 1.46
N ILE A 32 0.07 -13.65 2.23
CA ILE A 32 -1.18 -14.20 1.70
C ILE A 32 -1.73 -13.29 0.59
N SER A 33 -1.75 -11.97 0.82
CA SER A 33 -2.20 -11.02 -0.20
C SER A 33 -1.31 -11.03 -1.45
N ALA A 34 0.00 -11.04 -1.26
CA ALA A 34 0.97 -11.02 -2.36
C ALA A 34 0.92 -12.32 -3.17
N ALA A 35 0.77 -13.47 -2.52
CA ALA A 35 0.61 -14.76 -3.19
C ALA A 35 -0.68 -14.82 -4.02
N ILE A 36 -1.80 -14.31 -3.47
CA ILE A 36 -3.06 -14.20 -4.20
C ILE A 36 -2.92 -13.27 -5.42
N ALA A 37 -2.30 -12.11 -5.22
CA ALA A 37 -2.08 -11.14 -6.30
C ALA A 37 -1.18 -11.70 -7.41
N GLU A 38 -0.08 -12.36 -7.05
CA GLU A 38 0.84 -12.94 -8.03
C GLU A 38 0.23 -14.15 -8.75
N TYR A 39 -0.55 -14.98 -8.05
CA TYR A 39 -1.31 -16.06 -8.68
C TYR A 39 -2.27 -15.52 -9.75
N PHE A 40 -3.01 -14.45 -9.45
CA PHE A 40 -3.92 -13.85 -10.44
C PHE A 40 -3.19 -13.18 -11.60
N LYS A 41 -2.05 -12.55 -11.35
CA LYS A 41 -1.20 -11.98 -12.40
C LYS A 41 -0.70 -13.07 -13.34
N LEU A 42 -0.19 -14.18 -12.79
CA LEU A 42 0.25 -15.35 -13.57
C LEU A 42 -0.90 -15.97 -14.35
N TYR A 43 -2.07 -16.12 -13.72
CA TYR A 43 -3.26 -16.59 -14.41
C TYR A 43 -3.62 -15.69 -15.59
N ALA A 44 -3.65 -14.37 -15.42
CA ALA A 44 -3.95 -13.43 -16.49
C ALA A 44 -2.92 -13.49 -17.63
N LEU A 45 -1.63 -13.60 -17.31
CA LEU A 45 -0.55 -13.75 -18.30
C LEU A 45 -0.70 -15.06 -19.09
N ASN A 46 -0.86 -16.18 -18.42
CA ASN A 46 -1.02 -17.50 -19.03
C ASN A 46 -2.32 -17.64 -19.82
N SER A 47 -3.32 -16.82 -19.50
CA SER A 47 -4.61 -16.79 -20.18
C SER A 47 -4.60 -15.90 -21.43
N GLY A 48 -3.43 -15.46 -21.90
CA GLY A 48 -3.28 -14.71 -23.15
C GLY A 48 -3.70 -13.24 -23.09
N VAL A 49 -3.93 -12.67 -21.89
CA VAL A 49 -4.31 -11.25 -21.76
C VAL A 49 -3.20 -10.32 -22.27
N GLY A 50 -1.93 -10.68 -22.05
CA GLY A 50 -0.79 -9.93 -22.57
C GLY A 50 -0.76 -9.90 -24.10
N GLU A 51 -0.99 -11.05 -24.73
CA GLU A 51 -1.06 -11.21 -26.19
C GLU A 51 -2.26 -10.46 -26.78
N ALA A 52 -3.40 -10.45 -26.08
CA ALA A 52 -4.59 -9.71 -26.50
C ALA A 52 -4.40 -8.19 -26.43
N ILE A 53 -3.72 -7.68 -25.41
CA ILE A 53 -3.35 -6.25 -25.32
C ILE A 53 -2.41 -5.89 -26.47
N GLN A 54 -1.41 -6.73 -26.74
CA GLN A 54 -0.46 -6.51 -27.81
C GLN A 54 -1.12 -6.58 -29.21
N SER A 55 -2.00 -7.56 -29.44
CA SER A 55 -2.81 -7.68 -30.65
C SER A 55 -3.73 -6.48 -30.83
N TYR A 56 -4.36 -5.99 -29.77
CA TYR A 56 -5.21 -4.80 -29.82
C TYR A 56 -4.39 -3.54 -30.15
N MET A 57 -3.22 -3.36 -29.54
CA MET A 57 -2.33 -2.24 -29.85
C MET A 57 -1.82 -2.26 -31.29
N GLN A 58 -1.61 -3.45 -31.88
CA GLN A 58 -1.07 -3.59 -33.24
C GLN A 58 -2.14 -3.60 -34.33
N SER A 59 -3.30 -4.21 -34.08
CA SER A 59 -4.31 -4.48 -35.10
C SER A 59 -5.68 -3.85 -34.83
N GLY A 60 -5.86 -3.24 -33.65
CA GLY A 60 -7.16 -2.73 -33.18
C GLY A 60 -8.21 -3.82 -32.91
N LYS A 61 -7.85 -5.10 -33.03
CA LYS A 61 -8.75 -6.24 -32.87
C LYS A 61 -8.35 -7.09 -31.67
N LEU A 62 -9.34 -7.44 -30.86
CA LEU A 62 -9.20 -8.42 -29.79
C LEU A 62 -9.29 -9.82 -30.39
N PRO A 63 -8.42 -10.76 -29.99
CA PRO A 63 -8.52 -12.14 -30.43
C PRO A 63 -9.79 -12.81 -29.87
N ASP A 64 -10.45 -13.64 -30.68
CA ASP A 64 -11.71 -14.31 -30.34
C ASP A 64 -11.58 -15.36 -29.22
N SER A 65 -10.34 -15.74 -28.87
CA SER A 65 -10.00 -16.79 -27.89
C SER A 65 -9.67 -16.25 -26.50
N LEU A 66 -10.17 -15.07 -26.13
CA LEU A 66 -9.96 -14.53 -24.79
C LEU A 66 -10.73 -15.33 -23.72
N PRO A 67 -10.20 -15.44 -22.49
CA PRO A 67 -10.96 -15.95 -21.36
C PRO A 67 -12.20 -15.08 -21.16
N ASP A 68 -13.24 -15.66 -20.55
CA ASP A 68 -14.45 -14.92 -20.20
C ASP A 68 -14.09 -13.63 -19.46
N ALA A 69 -14.39 -12.49 -20.08
CA ALA A 69 -14.07 -11.17 -19.56
C ALA A 69 -14.69 -10.94 -18.18
N GLN A 70 -15.82 -11.58 -17.90
CA GLN A 70 -16.48 -11.53 -16.59
C GLN A 70 -15.63 -12.20 -15.51
N PHE A 71 -15.00 -13.34 -15.83
CA PHE A 71 -14.14 -14.06 -14.91
C PHE A 71 -12.85 -13.28 -14.62
N LEU A 72 -12.20 -12.71 -15.63
CA LEU A 72 -11.02 -11.87 -15.44
C LEU A 72 -11.32 -10.61 -14.62
N ALA A 73 -12.45 -9.95 -14.89
CA ALA A 73 -12.89 -8.80 -14.11
C ALA A 73 -13.16 -9.17 -12.64
N PHE A 74 -13.82 -10.31 -12.40
CA PHE A 74 -14.05 -10.83 -11.06
C PHE A 74 -12.74 -11.10 -10.31
N LEU A 75 -11.77 -11.75 -10.94
CA LEU A 75 -10.45 -12.01 -10.34
C LEU A 75 -9.72 -10.71 -9.98
N GLY A 76 -9.74 -9.71 -10.87
CA GLY A 76 -9.16 -8.39 -10.63
C GLY A 76 -9.81 -7.69 -9.44
N LEU A 77 -11.14 -7.62 -9.41
CA LEU A 77 -11.90 -7.00 -8.32
C LEU A 77 -11.68 -7.72 -6.98
N PHE A 78 -11.66 -9.05 -6.99
CA PHE A 78 -11.40 -9.84 -5.78
C PHE A 78 -9.99 -9.61 -5.25
N SER A 79 -8.98 -9.57 -6.12
CA SER A 79 -7.59 -9.23 -5.75
C SER A 79 -7.48 -7.85 -5.11
N MET A 80 -8.11 -6.85 -5.72
CA MET A 80 -8.14 -5.48 -5.19
C MET A 80 -8.82 -5.45 -3.81
N PHE A 81 -9.94 -6.14 -3.66
CA PHE A 81 -10.66 -6.22 -2.39
C PHE A 81 -9.83 -6.85 -1.27
N VAL A 82 -9.16 -7.98 -1.55
CA VAL A 82 -8.26 -8.64 -0.58
C VAL A 82 -7.11 -7.71 -0.19
N THR A 83 -6.50 -7.06 -1.17
CA THR A 83 -5.39 -6.12 -0.96
C THR A 83 -5.81 -4.95 -0.07
N MET A 84 -6.97 -4.33 -0.36
CA MET A 84 -7.53 -3.26 0.47
C MET A 84 -7.79 -3.74 1.92
N CYS A 85 -8.35 -4.94 2.09
CA CYS A 85 -8.57 -5.50 3.42
C CYS A 85 -7.27 -5.69 4.20
N VAL A 86 -6.23 -6.21 3.55
CA VAL A 86 -4.92 -6.37 4.18
C VAL A 86 -4.32 -5.01 4.54
N TYR A 87 -4.39 -4.01 3.67
CA TYR A 87 -3.87 -2.67 3.96
C TYR A 87 -4.55 -2.07 5.20
N GLY A 88 -5.88 -2.19 5.28
CA GLY A 88 -6.62 -1.68 6.42
C GLY A 88 -6.29 -2.41 7.73
N LEU A 89 -6.13 -3.74 7.69
CA LEU A 89 -5.69 -4.52 8.85
C LEU A 89 -4.28 -4.13 9.30
N LEU A 90 -3.35 -3.91 8.37
CA LEU A 90 -1.99 -3.46 8.68
C LEU A 90 -2.00 -2.10 9.38
N VAL A 91 -2.83 -1.15 8.91
CA VAL A 91 -3.00 0.17 9.54
C VAL A 91 -3.52 0.01 10.97
N CYS A 92 -4.55 -0.81 11.19
CA CYS A 92 -5.10 -1.06 12.52
C CYS A 92 -4.12 -1.77 13.45
N ILE A 93 -3.28 -2.69 12.95
CA ILE A 93 -2.22 -3.34 13.73
C ILE A 93 -1.19 -2.29 14.18
N GLY A 94 -0.71 -1.44 13.28
CA GLY A 94 0.22 -0.36 13.61
C GLY A 94 -0.36 0.63 14.62
N GLY A 95 -1.62 1.06 14.41
CA GLY A 95 -2.30 1.98 15.32
C GLY A 95 -2.52 1.39 16.72
N ASN A 96 -2.83 0.09 16.82
CA ASN A 96 -2.92 -0.59 18.11
C ASN A 96 -1.57 -0.62 18.84
N TYR A 97 -0.47 -0.84 18.12
CA TYR A 97 0.86 -0.79 18.72
C TYR A 97 1.18 0.60 19.29
N LEU A 98 0.86 1.68 18.56
CA LEU A 98 1.10 3.05 19.06
C LEU A 98 0.36 3.33 20.37
N LYS A 99 -0.88 2.85 20.51
CA LYS A 99 -1.68 3.06 21.72
C LYS A 99 -1.15 2.29 22.93
N GLU A 100 -0.66 1.08 22.72
CA GLU A 100 -0.33 0.13 23.79
C GLU A 100 1.18 0.05 24.08
N GLY A 101 2.03 0.50 23.16
CA GLY A 101 3.49 0.45 23.25
C GLY A 101 4.11 -0.94 23.17
N VAL A 102 3.29 -2.00 23.10
CA VAL A 102 3.73 -3.41 23.06
C VAL A 102 2.92 -4.24 22.08
N ALA A 103 3.58 -5.22 21.45
CA ALA A 103 2.90 -6.18 20.58
C ALA A 103 2.08 -7.17 21.41
N GLN A 104 0.76 -7.20 21.19
CA GLN A 104 -0.15 -8.08 21.93
C GLN A 104 -0.39 -9.41 21.21
N LYS A 105 -0.58 -10.49 21.98
CA LYS A 105 -0.89 -11.82 21.42
C LYS A 105 -2.18 -11.83 20.58
N GLU A 106 -3.17 -10.99 20.91
CA GLU A 106 -4.43 -10.87 20.17
C GLU A 106 -4.47 -9.67 19.19
N VAL A 107 -3.32 -9.16 18.75
CA VAL A 107 -3.26 -7.93 17.94
C VAL A 107 -4.10 -8.00 16.66
N ILE A 108 -4.11 -9.16 15.97
CA ILE A 108 -4.90 -9.36 14.74
C ILE A 108 -6.40 -9.29 15.05
N LYS A 109 -6.84 -9.91 16.15
CA LYS A 109 -8.26 -9.92 16.55
C LYS A 109 -8.73 -8.51 16.91
N LYS A 110 -7.95 -7.77 17.70
CA LYS A 110 -8.26 -6.36 18.02
C LYS A 110 -8.27 -5.48 16.76
N ALA A 111 -7.29 -5.63 15.89
CA ALA A 111 -7.23 -4.90 14.62
C ALA A 111 -8.44 -5.20 13.74
N PHE A 112 -8.86 -6.46 13.66
CA PHE A 112 -10.05 -6.88 12.91
C PHE A 112 -11.33 -6.27 13.47
N VAL A 113 -11.48 -6.16 14.79
CA VAL A 113 -12.66 -5.51 15.40
C VAL A 113 -12.76 -4.03 15.01
N ILE A 114 -11.64 -3.30 15.07
CA ILE A 114 -11.59 -1.89 14.65
C ILE A 114 -11.89 -1.77 13.16
N PHE A 115 -11.21 -2.58 12.35
CA PHE A 115 -11.36 -2.59 10.91
C PHE A 115 -12.80 -2.89 10.50
N LYS A 116 -13.42 -3.94 11.05
CA LYS A 116 -14.82 -4.31 10.77
C LYS A 116 -15.79 -3.15 11.02
N LYS A 117 -15.62 -2.42 12.13
CA LYS A 117 -16.48 -1.28 12.47
C LYS A 117 -16.31 -0.11 11.49
N ARG A 118 -15.09 0.10 10.99
CA ARG A 118 -14.72 1.26 10.14
C ARG A 118 -14.66 0.89 8.65
N PHE A 119 -14.95 -0.35 8.29
CA PHE A 119 -14.79 -0.90 6.94
C PHE A 119 -15.56 -0.15 5.86
N PRO A 120 -16.85 0.22 6.02
CA PRO A 120 -17.57 0.91 4.95
C PRO A 120 -16.96 2.27 4.59
N LEU A 121 -16.53 3.03 5.60
CA LEU A 121 -15.86 4.33 5.40
C LEU A 121 -14.50 4.14 4.72
N PHE A 122 -13.74 3.15 5.18
CA PHE A 122 -12.45 2.79 4.59
C PHE A 122 -12.58 2.38 3.12
N LEU A 123 -13.58 1.56 2.78
CA LEU A 123 -13.83 1.11 1.41
C LEU A 123 -14.12 2.29 0.49
N MET A 124 -15.00 3.21 0.90
CA MET A 124 -15.30 4.42 0.11
C MET A 124 -14.06 5.28 -0.11
N VAL A 125 -13.23 5.48 0.91
CA VAL A 125 -11.98 6.23 0.77
C VAL A 125 -10.98 5.52 -0.12
N CYS A 126 -10.87 4.19 -0.05
CA CYS A 126 -10.00 3.42 -0.95
C CYS A 126 -10.42 3.56 -2.41
N ILE A 127 -11.72 3.53 -2.72
CA ILE A 127 -12.24 3.71 -4.08
C ILE A 127 -11.92 5.13 -4.59
N LEU A 128 -12.21 6.16 -3.79
CA LEU A 128 -11.90 7.55 -4.15
C LEU A 128 -10.39 7.79 -4.31
N ASN A 129 -9.58 7.20 -3.43
CA ASN A 129 -8.14 7.25 -3.51
C ASN A 129 -7.62 6.52 -4.76
N GLY A 130 -8.22 5.39 -5.13
CA GLY A 130 -7.91 4.68 -6.36
C GLY A 130 -8.10 5.55 -7.60
N PHE A 131 -9.15 6.38 -7.63
CA PHE A 131 -9.35 7.36 -8.70
C PHE A 131 -8.24 8.43 -8.75
N LEU A 132 -7.78 8.92 -7.60
CA LEU A 132 -6.64 9.86 -7.53
C LEU A 132 -5.35 9.23 -8.05
N TRP A 133 -5.09 7.97 -7.69
CA TRP A 133 -3.93 7.22 -8.18
C TRP A 133 -4.02 6.92 -9.68
N PHE A 134 -5.21 6.65 -10.19
CA PHE A 134 -5.45 6.54 -11.63
C PHE A 134 -5.17 7.87 -12.34
N LEU A 135 -5.68 8.99 -11.84
CA LEU A 135 -5.39 10.30 -12.42
C LEU A 135 -3.90 10.66 -12.35
N ALA A 136 -3.24 10.29 -11.25
CA ALA A 136 -1.80 10.47 -11.07
C ALA A 136 -0.96 9.65 -12.08
N SER A 137 -1.46 8.50 -12.54
CA SER A 137 -0.76 7.67 -13.52
C SER A 137 -0.52 8.37 -14.85
N PHE A 138 -1.34 9.35 -15.24
CA PHE A 138 -1.12 10.18 -16.44
C PHE A 138 0.14 11.04 -16.36
N LEU A 139 0.59 11.37 -15.15
CA LEU A 139 1.84 12.09 -14.90
C LEU A 139 3.02 11.14 -14.60
N ASN A 140 2.83 9.84 -14.88
CA ASN A 140 3.83 8.78 -14.70
C ASN A 140 4.39 8.77 -13.27
N ILE A 141 5.69 8.50 -13.09
CA ILE A 141 6.34 8.35 -11.80
C ILE A 141 6.26 9.61 -10.93
N PHE A 142 6.26 10.80 -11.56
CA PHE A 142 6.12 12.06 -10.86
C PHE A 142 4.72 12.20 -10.26
N GLY A 143 3.69 11.84 -11.03
CA GLY A 143 2.32 11.78 -10.53
C GLY A 143 2.14 10.82 -9.38
N LEU A 144 2.66 9.59 -9.51
CA LEU A 144 2.60 8.58 -8.44
C LEU A 144 3.28 9.05 -7.15
N TRP A 145 4.42 9.74 -7.28
CA TRP A 145 5.09 10.36 -6.13
C TRP A 145 4.24 11.44 -5.47
N LEU A 146 3.59 12.31 -6.25
CA LEU A 146 2.68 13.32 -5.69
C LEU A 146 1.47 12.66 -5.01
N ALA A 147 0.86 11.65 -5.63
CA ALA A 147 -0.25 10.91 -5.03
C ALA A 147 0.19 10.27 -3.70
N ALA A 148 1.30 9.53 -3.67
CA ALA A 148 1.84 8.94 -2.45
C ALA A 148 2.10 9.98 -1.34
N SER A 149 2.61 11.16 -1.72
CA SER A 149 2.89 12.25 -0.77
C SER A 149 1.61 12.87 -0.20
N PHE A 150 0.63 13.15 -1.06
CA PHE A 150 -0.61 13.82 -0.67
C PHE A 150 -1.64 12.88 -0.06
N THR A 151 -1.53 11.57 -0.23
CA THR A 151 -2.45 10.57 0.35
C THR A 151 -1.78 9.75 1.45
N LEU A 152 -0.59 10.18 1.91
CA LEU A 152 0.29 9.43 2.81
C LEU A 152 -0.41 8.99 4.11
N ILE A 153 -1.23 9.86 4.70
CA ILE A 153 -1.89 9.59 5.98
C ILE A 153 -3.39 9.31 5.82
N LEU A 154 -3.90 9.25 4.59
CA LEU A 154 -5.33 9.15 4.32
C LEU A 154 -5.95 7.88 4.94
N LEU A 155 -5.30 6.71 4.78
CA LEU A 155 -5.79 5.46 5.36
C LEU A 155 -5.76 5.46 6.90
N PRO A 156 -4.65 5.84 7.56
CA PRO A 156 -4.63 6.08 9.01
C PRO A 156 -5.70 7.07 9.49
N THR A 157 -5.93 8.17 8.78
CA THR A 157 -6.93 9.18 9.17
C THR A 157 -8.33 8.58 9.25
N VAL A 158 -8.74 7.76 8.27
CA VAL A 158 -10.05 7.08 8.30
C VAL A 158 -10.10 6.01 9.39
N LEU A 159 -9.10 5.14 9.42
CA LEU A 159 -9.15 3.93 10.23
C LEU A 159 -8.75 4.13 11.67
N LEU A 160 -7.91 5.11 12.00
CA LEU A 160 -7.47 5.42 13.36
C LEU A 160 -8.18 6.66 13.87
N GLY A 161 -8.29 7.71 13.05
CA GLY A 161 -9.02 8.94 13.39
C GLY A 161 -10.55 8.81 13.38
N ASN A 162 -11.11 7.72 12.83
CA ASN A 162 -12.56 7.45 12.80
C ASN A 162 -13.40 8.57 12.17
N VAL A 163 -12.82 9.34 11.25
CA VAL A 163 -13.49 10.46 10.61
C VAL A 163 -14.26 9.99 9.36
N GLY A 164 -15.34 10.70 9.02
CA GLY A 164 -16.11 10.42 7.81
C GLY A 164 -15.27 10.65 6.54
N VAL A 165 -15.74 10.13 5.39
CA VAL A 165 -15.01 10.14 4.11
C VAL A 165 -14.47 11.54 3.75
N TRP A 166 -15.35 12.54 3.65
CA TRP A 166 -14.96 13.91 3.29
C TRP A 166 -14.07 14.59 4.32
N MET A 167 -14.36 14.38 5.61
CA MET A 167 -13.51 14.87 6.68
C MET A 167 -12.12 14.23 6.63
N SER A 168 -12.00 12.97 6.24
CA SER A 168 -10.71 12.29 6.13
C SER A 168 -9.80 12.93 5.09
N PHE A 169 -10.35 13.29 3.92
CA PHE A 169 -9.60 14.03 2.92
C PHE A 169 -9.22 15.42 3.43
N ARG A 170 -10.17 16.16 4.02
CA ARG A 170 -9.90 17.49 4.57
C ARG A 170 -8.79 17.47 5.63
N GLU A 171 -8.88 16.57 6.60
CA GLU A 171 -7.91 16.42 7.68
C GLU A 171 -6.54 15.96 7.15
N ASN A 172 -6.52 15.03 6.20
CA ASN A 172 -5.30 14.63 5.51
C ASN A 172 -4.61 15.83 4.85
N PHE A 173 -5.33 16.63 4.06
CA PHE A 173 -4.75 17.82 3.44
C PHE A 173 -4.33 18.88 4.47
N ARG A 174 -5.14 19.09 5.52
CA ARG A 174 -4.84 20.05 6.59
C ARG A 174 -3.52 19.73 7.30
N LEU A 175 -3.33 18.48 7.72
CA LEU A 175 -2.13 18.02 8.42
C LEU A 175 -0.88 18.04 7.50
N LEU A 176 -1.04 17.69 6.22
CA LEU A 176 0.06 17.65 5.26
C LEU A 176 0.46 19.03 4.73
N THR A 177 -0.48 19.96 4.51
CA THR A 177 -0.17 21.30 3.98
C THR A 177 0.66 22.14 4.93
N GLY A 178 0.41 22.03 6.25
CA GLY A 178 1.27 22.63 7.27
C GLY A 178 2.68 22.05 7.32
N ASN A 179 2.91 20.88 6.71
CA ASN A 179 4.16 20.12 6.74
C ASN A 179 4.56 19.60 5.34
N LEU A 180 4.37 20.43 4.30
CA LEU A 180 4.47 20.00 2.90
C LEU A 180 5.81 19.32 2.55
N LEU A 181 6.94 19.93 2.93
CA LEU A 181 8.26 19.36 2.65
C LEU A 181 8.45 17.98 3.31
N TYR A 182 7.93 17.82 4.52
CA TYR A 182 7.97 16.53 5.24
C TYR A 182 7.12 15.47 4.51
N ALA A 183 5.93 15.83 4.03
CA ALA A 183 5.07 14.95 3.26
C ALA A 183 5.72 14.51 1.94
N LEU A 184 6.33 15.45 1.21
CA LEU A 184 7.03 15.17 -0.06
C LEU A 184 8.25 14.25 0.14
N GLN A 185 9.04 14.48 1.21
CA GLN A 185 10.20 13.66 1.53
C GLN A 185 9.81 12.24 1.94
N LEU A 186 8.76 12.08 2.76
CA LEU A 186 8.25 10.75 3.11
C LEU A 186 7.60 10.05 1.91
N GLY A 187 6.85 10.76 1.08
CA GLY A 187 6.30 10.22 -0.15
C GLY A 187 7.40 9.73 -1.10
N PHE A 188 8.54 10.44 -1.17
CA PHE A 188 9.71 9.98 -1.91
C PHE A 188 10.29 8.68 -1.34
N ILE A 189 10.42 8.57 -0.02
CA ILE A 189 10.89 7.35 0.65
C ILE A 189 9.92 6.18 0.38
N VAL A 190 8.61 6.40 0.48
CA VAL A 190 7.60 5.38 0.16
C VAL A 190 7.73 4.91 -1.28
N MET A 191 7.93 5.84 -2.23
CA MET A 191 8.16 5.48 -3.63
C MET A 191 9.44 4.66 -3.82
N LEU A 192 10.55 5.01 -3.16
CA LEU A 192 11.78 4.21 -3.22
C LEU A 192 11.56 2.77 -2.72
N VAL A 193 10.81 2.62 -1.63
CA VAL A 193 10.48 1.28 -1.08
C VAL A 193 9.58 0.51 -2.05
N LEU A 194 8.58 1.15 -2.65
CA LEU A 194 7.72 0.53 -3.68
C LEU A 194 8.51 0.12 -4.92
N LEU A 195 9.55 0.88 -5.28
CA LEU A 195 10.40 0.58 -6.43
C LEU A 195 11.35 -0.59 -6.19
N LEU A 196 11.62 -0.95 -4.93
CA LEU A 196 12.54 -2.01 -4.57
C LEU A 196 12.19 -3.35 -5.25
N LYS A 197 10.90 -3.68 -5.37
CA LYS A 197 10.48 -4.91 -6.03
C LYS A 197 10.86 -4.97 -7.51
N TYR A 198 10.78 -3.85 -8.22
CA TYR A 198 11.15 -3.79 -9.64
C TYR A 198 12.67 -3.88 -9.80
N VAL A 199 13.43 -3.29 -8.88
CA VAL A 199 14.89 -3.41 -8.86
C VAL A 199 15.29 -4.86 -8.61
N VAL A 200 14.69 -5.52 -7.61
CA VAL A 200 14.95 -6.94 -7.32
C VAL A 200 14.58 -7.79 -8.52
N TYR A 201 13.40 -7.60 -9.11
CA TYR A 201 12.98 -8.33 -10.31
C TYR A 201 13.96 -8.15 -11.47
N ALA A 202 14.40 -6.92 -11.76
CA ALA A 202 15.38 -6.65 -12.82
C ALA A 202 16.74 -7.33 -12.56
N LEU A 203 17.20 -7.36 -11.31
CA LEU A 203 18.42 -8.07 -10.91
C LEU A 203 18.29 -9.58 -11.13
N PHE A 204 17.17 -10.18 -10.72
CA PHE A 204 16.94 -11.61 -10.91
C PHE A 204 16.81 -11.98 -12.39
N MET A 205 16.11 -11.17 -13.19
CA MET A 205 16.04 -11.35 -14.65
C MET A 205 17.43 -11.30 -15.30
N ALA A 206 18.27 -10.34 -14.90
CA ALA A 206 19.63 -10.21 -15.43
C ALA A 206 20.54 -11.39 -15.06
N ILE A 207 20.35 -11.97 -13.87
CA ILE A 207 21.08 -13.16 -13.41
C ILE A 207 20.52 -14.44 -14.05
N GLY A 208 19.20 -14.54 -14.23
CA GLY A 208 18.53 -15.70 -14.83
C GLY A 208 18.81 -15.89 -16.31
N HIS A 209 19.17 -14.81 -17.02
CA HIS A 209 19.72 -14.91 -18.39
C HIS A 209 21.16 -15.46 -18.41
N ALA A 210 21.87 -15.47 -17.26
CA ALA A 210 23.23 -15.97 -17.13
C ALA A 210 23.33 -17.39 -16.55
N GLY A 211 22.25 -17.91 -15.98
CA GLY A 211 22.13 -19.31 -15.56
C GLY A 211 20.65 -19.66 -15.40
N ASP A 212 20.24 -20.80 -15.96
CA ASP A 212 18.87 -21.32 -16.12
C ASP A 212 17.92 -21.18 -14.90
N MET A 213 17.63 -19.97 -14.45
CA MET A 213 16.65 -19.70 -13.41
C MET A 213 15.27 -19.81 -14.05
N ASN A 214 14.54 -20.84 -13.63
CA ASN A 214 13.18 -21.08 -14.06
C ASN A 214 12.27 -19.90 -13.67
N PHE A 215 11.43 -19.47 -14.62
CA PHE A 215 10.38 -18.45 -14.51
C PHE A 215 9.66 -18.41 -13.15
N GLY A 216 9.43 -19.55 -12.50
CA GLY A 216 8.76 -19.63 -11.20
C GLY A 216 9.50 -19.01 -10.00
N ILE A 217 10.84 -18.96 -9.99
CA ILE A 217 11.61 -18.49 -8.81
C ILE A 217 11.47 -16.96 -8.64
N GLU A 218 11.47 -16.22 -9.75
CA GLU A 218 11.38 -14.75 -9.73
C GLU A 218 10.06 -14.27 -9.12
N HIS A 219 8.95 -14.93 -9.46
CA HIS A 219 7.63 -14.64 -8.92
C HIS A 219 7.55 -14.91 -7.41
N VAL A 220 8.18 -15.98 -6.92
CA VAL A 220 8.27 -16.26 -5.49
C VAL A 220 9.05 -15.15 -4.78
N VAL A 221 10.19 -14.72 -5.32
CA VAL A 221 10.98 -13.64 -4.74
C VAL A 221 10.18 -12.33 -4.67
N ILE A 222 9.44 -11.98 -5.74
CA ILE A 222 8.56 -10.81 -5.74
C ILE A 222 7.55 -10.86 -4.59
N VAL A 223 6.91 -12.01 -4.38
CA VAL A 223 5.93 -12.20 -3.28
C VAL A 223 6.58 -11.92 -1.92
N PHE A 224 7.80 -12.42 -1.68
CA PHE A 224 8.52 -12.15 -0.43
C PHE A 224 8.93 -10.69 -0.26
N VAL A 225 9.41 -10.04 -1.33
CA VAL A 225 9.77 -8.61 -1.29
C VAL A 225 8.53 -7.75 -1.02
N ASP A 226 7.41 -8.02 -1.69
CA ASP A 226 6.16 -7.31 -1.45
C ASP A 226 5.66 -7.53 -0.02
N ALA A 227 5.75 -8.77 0.48
CA ALA A 227 5.34 -9.08 1.85
C ALA A 227 6.21 -8.43 2.94
N LEU A 228 7.47 -8.09 2.64
CA LEU A 228 8.37 -7.40 3.56
C LEU A 228 8.24 -5.87 3.47
N THR A 229 8.08 -5.34 2.26
CA THR A 229 8.06 -3.90 1.99
C THR A 229 6.71 -3.27 2.32
N LEU A 230 5.61 -3.94 2.00
CA LEU A 230 4.27 -3.40 2.21
C LEU A 230 4.00 -3.08 3.70
N PRO A 231 4.23 -4.00 4.66
CA PRO A 231 4.07 -3.66 6.07
C PRO A 231 4.90 -2.47 6.50
N PHE A 232 6.13 -2.35 6.00
CA PHE A 232 7.00 -1.22 6.34
C PHE A 232 6.43 0.12 5.84
N ILE A 233 5.92 0.17 4.60
CA ILE A 233 5.23 1.35 4.06
C ILE A 233 4.03 1.72 4.94
N ILE A 234 3.21 0.74 5.33
CA ILE A 234 2.05 1.01 6.20
C ILE A 234 2.49 1.55 7.57
N MET A 235 3.57 1.03 8.15
CA MET A 235 4.10 1.57 9.41
C MET A 235 4.63 2.99 9.26
N ILE A 236 5.20 3.37 8.11
CA ILE A 236 5.55 4.76 7.79
C ILE A 236 4.30 5.63 7.77
N MET A 237 3.23 5.20 7.11
CA MET A 237 1.95 5.94 7.05
C MET A 237 1.36 6.15 8.44
N VAL A 238 1.33 5.10 9.26
CA VAL A 238 0.83 5.15 10.65
C VAL A 238 1.70 6.06 11.53
N ALA A 239 3.03 5.95 11.45
CA ALA A 239 3.94 6.83 12.19
C ALA A 239 3.79 8.29 11.77
N ALA A 240 3.63 8.53 10.47
CA ALA A 240 3.48 9.88 9.94
C ALA A 240 2.17 10.52 10.40
N PHE A 241 1.08 9.74 10.46
CA PHE A 241 -0.19 10.18 11.02
C PHE A 241 -0.04 10.57 12.48
N ASP A 242 0.55 9.71 13.30
CA ASP A 242 0.73 9.96 14.74
C ASP A 242 1.59 11.20 15.01
N GLU A 243 2.73 11.33 14.33
CA GLU A 243 3.63 12.48 14.47
C GLU A 243 2.96 13.79 14.02
N LEU A 244 2.21 13.78 12.91
CA LEU A 244 1.51 14.97 12.43
C LEU A 244 0.34 15.34 13.35
N ASN A 245 -0.41 14.35 13.85
CA ASN A 245 -1.53 14.58 14.74
C ASN A 245 -1.07 15.08 16.13
N ALA A 246 0.05 14.57 16.65
CA ALA A 246 0.62 15.01 17.93
C ALA A 246 1.18 16.45 17.89
N ARG A 247 1.55 16.93 16.71
CA ARG A 247 2.07 18.29 16.50
C ARG A 247 0.99 19.31 16.17
N ASP A 248 -0.22 18.84 15.93
CA ASP A 248 -1.32 19.67 15.49
C ASP A 248 -2.02 20.36 16.67
N ASP A 249 -2.48 21.59 16.43
CA ASP A 249 -3.17 22.38 17.46
C ASP A 249 -4.62 21.87 17.70
N MET A 250 -5.17 21.06 16.77
CA MET A 250 -6.50 20.45 16.87
C MET A 250 -6.43 18.94 16.58
N PRO A 251 -5.84 18.16 17.50
CA PRO A 251 -5.59 16.74 17.28
C PRO A 251 -6.90 15.97 17.08
N ILE A 252 -6.89 15.05 16.11
CA ILE A 252 -8.00 14.13 15.85
C ILE A 252 -8.09 13.17 17.05
N GLN A 253 -9.24 13.21 17.75
CA GLN A 253 -9.51 12.32 18.88
C GLN A 253 -9.91 10.93 18.36
N SER A 254 -9.12 9.90 18.70
CA SER A 254 -9.22 8.53 18.15
C SER A 254 -10.05 7.54 18.96
#